data_AF-A0AB34HQZ1-F1
#
_entry.id   AF-A0AB34HQZ1-F1
#
_cell.length_a   1.000
_cell.length_b   1.000
_cell.length_c   1.000
_cell.angle_alpha   90.00
_cell.angle_beta   90.00
_cell.angle_gamma   90.00
#
_symmetry.space_group_name_H-M   'P 1'
#
loop_
_entity.id
_entity.type
_entity.pdbx_description
1 polymer ?
#
loop_
_entity_poly.entity_id
_entity_poly.type
_entity_poly.pdbx_seq_one_letter_code
_entity_poly.pdbx_strand_id
1 'polypeptide(L)'
;MPFPGHPEIYPLVLTNKTQEIFNCRIDEDVTDEHPYKLIKKEDIFADFENRAAVSDFYPVKKIIQEYPGDELLLVYDKDFKYGLNFYLIGTEEGKENYLNPPEVPEEQEEYKEHIPEDIYIYKPPICKPWVSLGSEKEIEEESVKESTKEITYMISRKRSEFGAPVKFSDQNASSVKDAYIECTAYPDKNFTLKQLERDVGMQVVPKIKDTSTQTRW
;
A
#
# COMPACT_ATOMS: atom_id res chain seq x y z
N MET A 1 12.84 -23.33 22.73
CA MET A 1 11.86 -23.36 21.60
C MET A 1 11.94 -21.99 20.92
N PRO A 2 11.87 -21.92 19.59
CA PRO A 2 11.82 -20.64 18.88
C PRO A 2 10.54 -19.89 19.25
N PHE A 3 10.60 -18.56 19.27
CA PHE A 3 9.42 -17.73 19.54
C PHE A 3 8.46 -17.72 18.34
N PRO A 4 7.13 -17.81 18.55
CA PRO A 4 6.17 -17.76 17.44
C PRO A 4 6.24 -16.39 16.73
N GLY A 5 6.73 -16.39 15.49
CA GLY A 5 6.89 -15.20 14.65
C GLY A 5 8.32 -14.95 14.16
N HIS A 6 9.34 -15.37 14.93
CA HIS A 6 10.75 -15.23 14.60
C HIS A 6 11.51 -16.54 14.87
N PRO A 7 11.62 -17.46 13.90
CA PRO A 7 12.28 -18.75 14.08
C PRO A 7 13.78 -18.62 14.41
N GLU A 8 14.40 -17.48 14.11
CA GLU A 8 15.79 -17.18 14.44
C GLU A 8 16.03 -16.77 15.91
N ILE A 9 14.98 -16.46 16.69
CA ILE A 9 15.10 -15.94 18.06
C ILE A 9 14.79 -17.02 19.10
N TYR A 10 15.76 -17.23 20.00
CA TYR A 10 15.66 -18.19 21.10
C TYR A 10 15.72 -17.46 22.44
N PRO A 11 14.59 -17.28 23.13
CA PRO A 11 14.59 -16.66 24.46
C PRO A 11 15.27 -17.59 25.48
N LEU A 12 16.03 -17.02 26.39
CA LEU A 12 16.75 -17.72 27.47
C LEU A 12 16.83 -16.89 28.76
N VAL A 13 17.02 -17.58 29.89
CA VAL A 13 17.27 -16.94 31.19
C VAL A 13 18.72 -17.17 31.54
N LEU A 14 19.49 -16.10 31.71
CA LEU A 14 20.84 -16.16 32.24
C LEU A 14 20.84 -15.89 33.73
N THR A 15 21.37 -16.82 34.52
CA THR A 15 21.62 -16.60 35.95
C THR A 15 22.82 -15.67 36.16
N ASN A 16 22.90 -15.02 37.33
CA ASN A 16 23.98 -14.08 37.65
C ASN A 16 25.39 -14.69 37.45
N LYS A 17 25.55 -15.99 37.75
CA LYS A 17 26.83 -16.68 37.58
C LYS A 17 27.24 -16.87 36.12
N THR A 18 26.27 -16.91 35.20
CA THR A 18 26.52 -17.00 33.76
C THR A 18 26.76 -15.62 33.19
N GLN A 19 26.01 -14.62 33.66
CA GLN A 19 26.24 -13.21 33.32
C GLN A 19 27.66 -12.74 33.68
N GLU A 20 28.20 -13.18 34.82
CA GLU A 20 29.58 -12.90 35.24
C GLU A 20 30.64 -13.56 34.36
N ILE A 21 30.40 -14.78 33.84
CA ILE A 21 31.40 -15.44 32.97
C ILE A 21 31.50 -14.72 31.63
N PHE A 22 30.34 -14.41 31.05
CA PHE A 22 30.25 -13.87 29.70
C PHE A 22 30.33 -12.34 29.67
N ASN A 23 30.56 -11.69 30.83
CA ASN A 23 30.57 -10.24 31.01
C ASN A 23 29.37 -9.60 30.29
N CYS A 24 28.18 -10.10 30.64
CA CYS A 24 26.89 -9.62 30.16
C CYS A 24 25.97 -9.23 31.33
N ARG A 25 26.56 -8.67 32.39
CA ARG A 25 25.81 -8.17 33.54
C ARG A 25 24.92 -6.99 33.14
N ILE A 26 23.66 -7.10 33.54
CA ILE A 26 22.65 -6.05 33.40
C ILE A 26 23.14 -4.81 34.17
N ASP A 27 23.05 -3.63 33.56
CA ASP A 27 23.48 -2.32 34.08
C ASP A 27 25.00 -2.09 34.19
N GLU A 28 25.84 -3.08 33.89
CA GLU A 28 27.32 -2.97 33.96
C GLU A 28 27.97 -3.17 32.59
N ASP A 29 27.71 -4.31 31.93
CA ASP A 29 28.27 -4.65 30.61
C ASP A 29 27.27 -4.49 29.47
N VAL A 30 25.98 -4.63 29.78
CA VAL A 30 24.87 -4.46 28.84
C VAL A 30 24.00 -3.33 29.35
N THR A 31 23.99 -2.23 28.61
CA THR A 31 23.29 -0.99 28.97
C THR A 31 22.12 -0.75 28.04
N ASP A 32 21.21 0.14 28.43
CA ASP A 32 20.06 0.54 27.60
C ASP A 32 20.48 1.05 26.21
N GLU A 33 21.66 1.66 26.10
CA GLU A 33 22.21 2.16 24.83
C GLU A 33 22.85 1.05 23.98
N HIS A 34 23.35 -0.01 24.61
CA HIS A 34 24.01 -1.14 23.96
C HIS A 34 23.48 -2.46 24.54
N PRO A 35 22.25 -2.87 24.14
CA PRO A 35 21.56 -4.00 24.75
C PRO A 35 22.07 -5.37 24.26
N TYR A 36 23.19 -5.44 23.54
CA TYR A 36 23.65 -6.69 22.92
C TYR A 36 25.13 -6.98 23.18
N LYS A 37 25.47 -8.27 23.20
CA LYS A 37 26.81 -8.80 23.40
C LYS A 37 27.10 -9.90 22.40
N LEU A 38 28.28 -9.85 21.79
CA LEU A 38 28.81 -10.93 20.96
C LEU A 38 29.58 -11.92 21.84
N ILE A 39 29.16 -13.18 21.80
CA ILE A 39 29.78 -14.28 22.56
C ILE A 39 30.38 -15.28 21.57
N LYS A 40 31.64 -15.66 21.80
CA LYS A 40 32.29 -16.69 20.98
C LYS A 40 31.72 -18.06 21.32
N LYS A 41 31.52 -18.87 20.28
CA LYS A 41 31.04 -20.24 20.38
C LYS A 41 31.98 -21.11 21.25
N GLU A 42 33.29 -20.87 21.17
CA GLU A 42 34.31 -21.52 22.00
C GLU A 42 34.08 -21.31 23.50
N ASP A 43 33.75 -20.08 23.91
CA ASP A 43 33.52 -19.74 25.32
C ASP A 43 32.27 -20.46 25.87
N ILE A 44 31.24 -20.61 25.03
CA ILE A 44 30.02 -21.36 25.40
C ILE A 44 30.30 -22.86 25.52
N PHE A 45 31.13 -23.42 24.64
CA PHE A 45 31.56 -24.81 24.77
C PHE A 45 32.42 -25.04 26.01
N ALA A 46 33.33 -24.11 26.33
CA ALA A 46 34.09 -24.16 27.57
C ALA A 46 33.18 -24.11 28.81
N ASP A 47 32.09 -23.33 28.77
CA ASP A 47 31.09 -23.34 29.85
C ASP A 47 30.32 -24.67 29.92
N PHE A 48 30.00 -25.29 28.78
CA PHE A 48 29.42 -26.64 28.76
C PHE A 48 30.36 -27.71 29.33
N GLU A 49 31.67 -27.59 29.16
CA GLU A 49 32.63 -28.51 29.77
C GLU A 49 32.76 -28.30 31.29
N ASN A 50 32.76 -27.04 31.74
CA ASN A 50 32.93 -26.71 33.15
C ASN A 50 31.66 -26.90 33.99
N ARG A 51 30.48 -26.63 33.42
CA ARG A 51 29.20 -26.60 34.16
C ARG A 51 28.15 -27.59 33.62
N ALA A 52 28.39 -28.21 32.46
CA ALA A 52 27.53 -29.22 31.86
C ALA A 52 26.03 -28.84 31.86
N ALA A 53 25.19 -29.61 32.55
CA ALA A 53 23.74 -29.39 32.62
C ALA A 53 23.32 -28.20 33.49
N VAL A 54 24.26 -27.54 34.17
CA VAL A 54 24.03 -26.33 34.98
C VAL A 54 24.23 -25.06 34.15
N SER A 55 24.73 -25.17 32.92
CA SER A 55 24.83 -24.04 32.00
C SER A 55 23.44 -23.61 31.54
N ASP A 56 23.17 -22.30 31.61
CA ASP A 56 21.91 -21.71 31.16
C ASP A 56 21.74 -21.81 29.63
N PHE A 57 22.82 -22.11 28.90
CA PHE A 57 22.79 -22.36 27.45
C PHE A 57 22.42 -23.80 27.09
N TYR A 58 22.27 -24.70 28.06
CA TYR A 58 21.96 -26.10 27.81
C TYR A 58 20.69 -26.33 26.97
N PRO A 59 19.57 -25.58 27.18
CA PRO A 59 18.37 -25.72 26.37
C PRO A 59 18.58 -25.37 24.88
N VAL A 60 19.55 -24.50 24.58
CA VAL A 60 19.88 -24.02 23.24
C VAL A 60 21.15 -24.67 22.67
N LYS A 61 21.72 -25.67 23.35
CA LYS A 61 22.96 -26.36 22.95
C LYS A 61 22.94 -26.86 21.51
N LYS A 62 21.83 -27.46 21.07
CA LYS A 62 21.69 -27.96 19.69
C LYS A 62 21.79 -26.83 18.67
N ILE A 63 21.15 -25.70 18.96
CA ILE A 63 21.13 -24.52 18.10
C ILE A 63 22.54 -23.92 17.99
N ILE A 64 23.24 -23.79 19.12
CA ILE A 64 24.64 -23.31 19.13
C ILE A 64 25.55 -24.24 18.34
N GLN A 65 25.32 -25.56 18.42
CA GLN A 65 26.10 -26.55 17.68
C GLN A 65 25.86 -26.46 16.17
N GLU A 66 24.60 -26.32 15.75
CA GLU A 66 24.17 -26.19 14.35
C GLU A 66 24.48 -24.81 13.73
N TYR A 67 24.72 -23.78 14.55
CA TYR A 67 25.06 -22.44 14.09
C TYR A 67 26.38 -22.44 13.28
N PRO A 68 26.38 -21.94 12.04
CA PRO A 68 27.55 -22.00 11.15
C PRO A 68 28.69 -21.03 11.53
N GLY A 69 28.39 -19.97 12.28
CA GLY A 69 29.37 -18.95 12.65
C GLY A 69 30.10 -19.21 13.97
N ASP A 70 31.16 -18.44 14.20
CA ASP A 70 32.00 -18.55 15.41
C ASP A 70 31.51 -17.66 16.57
N GLU A 71 30.63 -16.69 16.28
CA GLU A 71 30.16 -15.70 17.25
C GLU A 71 28.64 -15.58 17.20
N LEU A 72 28.01 -15.78 18.35
CA LEU A 72 26.58 -15.65 18.55
C LEU A 72 26.23 -14.31 19.20
N LEU A 73 25.10 -13.76 18.78
CA LEU A 73 24.59 -12.50 19.30
C LEU A 73 23.59 -12.79 20.42
N LEU A 74 23.92 -12.32 21.63
CA LEU A 74 23.06 -12.35 22.81
C LEU A 74 22.52 -10.93 23.03
N VAL A 75 21.20 -10.80 23.15
CA VAL A 75 20.55 -9.50 23.38
C VAL A 75 19.77 -9.54 24.68
N TYR A 76 19.87 -8.47 25.45
CA TYR A 76 19.10 -8.23 26.66
C TYR A 76 17.73 -7.66 26.30
N ASP A 77 16.68 -8.33 26.77
CA ASP A 77 15.29 -7.96 26.51
C ASP A 77 14.71 -7.22 27.72
N LYS A 78 14.88 -5.89 27.73
CA LYS A 78 14.35 -5.03 28.80
C LYS A 78 12.82 -5.07 28.90
N ASP A 79 12.18 -5.12 27.73
CA ASP A 79 10.72 -5.06 27.60
C ASP A 79 10.06 -6.44 27.73
N PHE A 80 10.86 -7.51 27.89
CA PHE A 80 10.39 -8.89 27.88
C PHE A 80 9.52 -9.21 26.66
N LYS A 81 9.85 -8.67 25.48
CA LYS A 81 9.13 -8.91 24.21
C LYS A 81 9.03 -10.41 23.91
N TYR A 82 10.07 -11.17 24.23
CA TYR A 82 10.14 -12.62 24.05
C TYR A 82 9.94 -13.41 25.35
N GLY A 83 9.54 -12.73 26.43
CA GLY A 83 9.10 -13.32 27.70
C GLY A 83 10.20 -13.72 28.67
N LEU A 84 11.48 -13.72 28.27
CA LEU A 84 12.63 -14.04 29.12
C LEU A 84 13.65 -12.88 29.09
N ASN A 85 14.55 -12.83 30.07
CA ASN A 85 15.49 -11.72 30.26
C ASN A 85 16.46 -11.51 29.09
N PHE A 86 16.81 -12.58 28.37
CA PHE A 86 17.73 -12.53 27.24
C PHE A 86 17.16 -13.33 26.07
N TYR A 87 17.61 -13.02 24.86
CA TYR A 87 17.42 -13.90 23.70
C TYR A 87 18.70 -14.03 22.90
N LEU A 88 18.85 -15.19 22.27
CA LEU A 88 19.97 -15.54 21.42
C LEU A 88 19.48 -15.68 19.98
N ILE A 89 20.23 -15.07 19.07
CA ILE A 89 19.96 -15.17 17.64
C ILE A 89 20.74 -16.37 17.08
N GLY A 90 20.00 -17.36 16.59
CA GLY A 90 20.53 -18.65 16.13
C GLY A 90 20.79 -18.72 14.62
N THR A 91 20.79 -17.60 13.91
CA THR A 91 21.00 -17.54 12.45
C THR A 91 21.92 -16.37 12.09
N GLU A 92 22.90 -16.59 11.21
CA GLU A 92 23.83 -15.53 10.79
C GLU A 92 23.09 -14.37 10.10
N GLU A 93 22.08 -14.69 9.30
CA GLU A 93 21.20 -13.69 8.68
C GLU A 93 20.52 -12.80 9.73
N GLY A 94 20.07 -13.38 10.84
CA GLY A 94 19.47 -12.62 11.94
C GLY A 94 20.48 -11.74 12.68
N LYS A 95 21.73 -12.21 12.83
CA LYS A 95 22.83 -11.43 13.42
C LYS A 95 23.18 -10.24 12.54
N GLU A 96 23.33 -10.45 11.23
CA GLU A 96 23.62 -9.39 10.27
C GLU A 96 22.47 -8.39 10.16
N ASN A 97 21.22 -8.85 10.13
CA ASN A 97 20.04 -7.98 10.11
C ASN A 97 19.90 -7.14 11.39
N TYR A 98 20.28 -7.69 12.56
CA TYR A 98 20.29 -6.93 13.81
C TYR A 98 21.42 -5.88 13.86
N LEU A 99 22.63 -6.22 13.40
CA LEU A 99 23.79 -5.33 13.45
C LEU A 99 23.78 -4.28 12.34
N ASN A 100 23.28 -4.66 11.17
CA ASN A 100 23.15 -3.85 9.99
C ASN A 100 21.70 -3.95 9.51
N PRO A 101 20.76 -3.28 10.20
CA PRO A 101 19.38 -3.23 9.74
C PRO A 101 19.42 -2.79 8.27
N PRO A 102 18.79 -3.53 7.35
CA PRO A 102 18.70 -3.11 5.98
C PRO A 102 18.18 -1.68 5.98
N GLU A 103 18.78 -0.80 5.18
CA GLU A 103 18.15 0.46 4.80
C GLU A 103 16.87 0.08 4.02
N VAL A 104 15.83 -0.31 4.75
CA VAL A 104 14.49 -0.37 4.21
C VAL A 104 14.16 1.09 3.92
N PRO A 105 13.90 1.47 2.67
CA PRO A 105 13.35 2.79 2.39
C PRO A 105 12.14 2.97 3.29
N GLU A 106 12.10 4.05 4.08
CA GLU A 106 11.06 4.40 5.03
C GLU A 106 9.64 4.20 4.45
N GLU A 107 9.13 2.98 4.49
CA GLU A 107 7.75 2.66 4.20
C GLU A 107 7.28 1.73 5.32
N GLN A 108 6.66 2.38 6.30
CA GLN A 108 5.66 1.82 7.22
C GLN A 108 6.19 1.01 8.41
N GLU A 109 6.73 1.70 9.42
CA GLU A 109 6.31 1.42 10.79
C GLU A 109 5.86 2.72 11.44
N GLU A 110 4.54 2.81 11.61
CA GLU A 110 3.84 3.90 12.29
C GLU A 110 4.09 3.74 13.80
N TYR A 111 5.29 4.09 14.26
CA TYR A 111 5.57 4.20 15.70
C TYR A 111 4.83 5.43 16.22
N LYS A 112 3.67 5.19 16.84
CA LYS A 112 3.02 6.17 17.72
C LYS A 112 3.83 6.29 19.01
N GLU A 113 4.97 6.96 18.95
CA GLU A 113 5.65 7.44 20.14
C GLU A 113 5.80 8.96 20.07
N HIS A 114 4.95 9.62 20.88
CA HIS A 114 5.07 10.98 21.42
C HIS A 114 6.10 11.90 20.74
N ILE A 115 5.73 12.47 19.59
CA ILE A 115 6.38 13.67 19.05
C ILE A 115 5.67 14.88 19.69
N PRO A 116 6.39 15.83 20.35
CA PRO A 116 5.77 17.05 20.85
C PRO A 116 5.10 17.82 19.70
N GLU A 117 3.90 18.37 19.96
CA GLU A 117 2.98 19.00 18.99
C GLU A 117 3.49 20.29 18.32
N ASP A 118 4.77 20.42 17.98
CA ASP A 118 5.30 21.63 17.39
C ASP A 118 5.71 21.44 15.91
N ILE A 119 4.83 21.98 15.06
CA ILE A 119 4.98 22.29 13.62
C ILE A 119 4.81 21.08 12.69
N TYR A 120 3.56 20.82 12.30
CA TYR A 120 3.25 19.96 11.15
C TYR A 120 3.73 20.62 9.85
N ILE A 121 4.95 20.29 9.42
CA ILE A 121 5.48 20.71 8.12
C ILE A 121 4.84 19.84 7.05
N TYR A 122 3.88 20.40 6.32
CA TYR A 122 3.27 19.73 5.16
C TYR A 122 4.34 19.42 4.11
N LYS A 123 4.63 18.13 3.92
CA LYS A 123 5.40 17.64 2.78
C LYS A 123 4.42 17.28 1.67
N PRO A 124 4.36 18.03 0.56
CA PRO A 124 3.47 17.69 -0.53
C PRO A 124 3.81 16.29 -1.08
N PRO A 125 2.80 15.46 -1.41
CA PRO A 125 3.05 14.16 -2.00
C PRO A 125 3.78 14.34 -3.33
N ILE A 126 4.88 13.62 -3.49
CA ILE A 126 5.62 13.57 -4.76
C ILE A 126 4.89 12.59 -5.67
N CYS A 127 4.64 12.98 -6.93
CA CYS A 127 4.00 12.12 -7.92
C CYS A 127 4.85 10.85 -8.15
N LYS A 128 4.45 9.74 -7.54
CA LYS A 128 4.98 8.41 -7.85
C LYS A 128 4.42 7.94 -9.20
N PRO A 129 5.14 7.11 -9.97
CA PRO A 129 4.60 6.51 -11.18
C PRO A 129 3.35 5.67 -10.83
N TRP A 130 2.35 5.69 -11.72
CA TRP A 130 1.17 4.84 -11.55
C TRP A 130 1.57 3.37 -11.56
N VAL A 131 1.15 2.64 -10.53
CA VAL A 131 1.32 1.19 -10.45
C VAL A 131 -0.06 0.55 -10.63
N SER A 132 -0.16 -0.30 -11.65
CA SER A 132 -1.36 -1.09 -11.95
C SER A 132 -1.58 -2.14 -10.87
N LEU A 133 -2.80 -2.19 -10.31
CA LEU A 133 -3.18 -3.14 -9.24
C LEU A 133 -4.22 -4.17 -9.72
N GLY A 134 -4.44 -4.29 -11.03
CA GLY A 134 -5.29 -5.33 -11.63
C GLY A 134 -6.75 -4.91 -11.88
N SER A 135 -7.15 -3.70 -11.49
CA SER A 135 -8.50 -3.17 -11.72
C SER A 135 -8.68 -2.47 -13.07
N GLU A 136 -7.68 -2.48 -13.95
CA GLU A 136 -7.71 -1.74 -15.23
C GLU A 136 -8.83 -2.24 -16.13
N LYS A 137 -9.10 -3.55 -16.07
CA LYS A 137 -10.16 -4.18 -16.85
C LYS A 137 -11.55 -3.73 -16.40
N GLU A 138 -11.79 -3.67 -15.09
CA GLU A 138 -13.05 -3.21 -14.51
C GLU A 138 -13.27 -1.71 -14.81
N ILE A 139 -12.20 -0.91 -14.67
CA ILE A 139 -12.22 0.53 -15.00
C ILE A 139 -12.52 0.75 -16.49
N GLU A 140 -11.95 -0.04 -17.39
CA GLU A 140 -12.22 0.10 -18.82
C GLU A 140 -13.67 -0.26 -19.17
N GLU A 141 -14.22 -1.32 -18.56
CA GLU A 141 -15.61 -1.75 -18.76
C GLU A 141 -16.62 -0.74 -18.17
N GLU A 142 -16.28 -0.10 -17.06
CA GLU A 142 -17.11 0.94 -16.45
C GLU A 142 -16.92 2.31 -17.13
N SER A 143 -15.78 2.56 -17.78
CA SER A 143 -15.50 3.85 -18.39
C SER A 143 -16.56 4.27 -19.40
N VAL A 144 -17.09 5.48 -19.23
CA VAL A 144 -18.06 6.06 -20.17
C VAL A 144 -17.30 6.52 -21.40
N LYS A 145 -17.30 5.69 -22.45
CA LYS A 145 -16.79 6.07 -23.77
C LYS A 145 -17.85 6.90 -24.46
N GLU A 146 -17.51 8.13 -24.86
CA GLU A 146 -18.40 8.99 -25.64
C GLU A 146 -18.84 8.26 -26.92
N SER A 147 -20.13 8.36 -27.26
CA SER A 147 -20.68 7.65 -28.42
C SER A 147 -19.95 8.09 -29.68
N THR A 148 -19.46 7.12 -30.45
CA THR A 148 -18.68 7.38 -31.66
C THR A 148 -19.53 8.10 -32.71
N LYS A 149 -19.02 9.27 -33.13
CA LYS A 149 -19.46 10.21 -34.19
C LYS A 149 -20.29 11.39 -33.68
N GLU A 150 -19.59 12.45 -33.31
CA GLU A 150 -20.16 13.80 -33.29
C GLU A 150 -20.53 14.19 -34.73
N ILE A 151 -21.82 14.39 -34.99
CA ILE A 151 -22.28 14.85 -36.30
C ILE A 151 -22.27 16.39 -36.28
N THR A 152 -21.32 16.97 -36.99
CA THR A 152 -21.28 18.43 -37.17
C THR A 152 -22.04 18.81 -38.44
N TYR A 153 -23.09 19.62 -38.29
CA TYR A 153 -23.83 20.19 -39.42
C TYR A 153 -23.40 21.64 -39.66
N MET A 154 -23.04 21.97 -40.91
CA MET A 154 -22.86 23.34 -41.36
C MET A 154 -24.04 23.71 -42.27
N ILE A 155 -24.99 24.47 -41.73
CA ILE A 155 -26.12 25.00 -42.51
C ILE A 155 -25.74 26.42 -42.93
N SER A 156 -25.56 26.63 -44.24
CA SER A 156 -25.30 27.94 -44.82
C SER A 156 -26.31 28.27 -45.90
N ARG A 157 -26.70 29.54 -45.98
CA ARG A 157 -27.54 30.05 -47.05
C ARG A 157 -26.66 30.46 -48.24
N LYS A 158 -27.19 30.44 -49.46
CA LYS A 158 -26.45 30.98 -50.62
C LYS A 158 -26.24 32.48 -50.44
N ARG A 159 -25.03 32.99 -50.71
CA ARG A 159 -24.67 34.42 -50.57
C ARG A 159 -25.62 35.37 -51.31
N SER A 160 -26.13 34.96 -52.46
CA SER A 160 -27.10 35.72 -53.27
C SER A 160 -28.47 35.90 -52.61
N GLU A 161 -28.78 35.12 -51.59
CA GLU A 161 -30.06 35.13 -50.87
C GLU A 161 -29.95 35.81 -49.50
N PHE A 162 -28.78 36.32 -49.12
CA PHE A 162 -28.62 37.10 -47.89
C PHE A 162 -29.38 38.42 -48.04
N GLY A 163 -30.23 38.75 -47.04
CA GLY A 163 -31.06 39.95 -47.05
C GLY A 163 -32.29 39.89 -47.97
N ALA A 164 -32.51 38.79 -48.69
CA ALA A 164 -33.71 38.61 -49.49
C ALA A 164 -34.96 38.47 -48.59
N PRO A 165 -36.12 39.04 -48.98
CA PRO A 165 -37.35 38.95 -48.19
C PRO A 165 -37.76 37.48 -48.02
N VAL A 166 -37.93 37.05 -46.77
CA VAL A 166 -38.40 35.71 -46.41
C VAL A 166 -39.89 35.80 -46.09
N LYS A 167 -40.68 34.92 -46.69
CA LYS A 167 -42.09 34.72 -46.32
C LYS A 167 -42.19 33.42 -45.54
N PHE A 168 -42.62 33.51 -44.30
CA PHE A 168 -43.01 32.33 -43.53
C PHE A 168 -44.46 32.00 -43.86
N SER A 169 -44.74 30.72 -44.03
CA SER A 169 -46.10 30.19 -44.20
C SER A 169 -46.22 28.94 -43.36
N ASP A 170 -47.40 28.73 -42.78
CA ASP A 170 -47.67 27.51 -42.04
C ASP A 170 -47.64 26.31 -42.99
N GLN A 171 -46.75 25.35 -42.70
CA GLN A 171 -46.64 24.11 -43.45
C GLN A 171 -47.35 23.01 -42.66
N ASN A 172 -48.45 22.49 -43.21
CA ASN A 172 -49.14 21.36 -42.60
C ASN A 172 -48.36 20.07 -42.88
N ALA A 173 -48.08 19.28 -41.84
CA ALA A 173 -47.36 18.01 -41.92
C ALA A 173 -48.00 16.99 -42.90
N SER A 174 -49.30 17.13 -43.20
CA SER A 174 -50.00 16.28 -44.18
C SER A 174 -49.78 16.68 -45.64
N SER A 175 -49.17 17.84 -45.91
CA SER A 175 -49.06 18.40 -47.27
C SER A 175 -47.86 17.90 -48.09
N VAL A 176 -46.83 17.37 -47.43
CA VAL A 176 -45.58 16.92 -48.08
C VAL A 176 -45.28 15.48 -47.66
N LYS A 177 -44.98 14.64 -48.64
CA LYS A 177 -44.57 13.26 -48.43
C LYS A 177 -43.28 13.27 -47.58
N ASP A 178 -43.26 12.49 -46.49
CA ASP A 178 -42.15 12.37 -45.53
C ASP A 178 -41.94 13.56 -44.56
N ALA A 179 -42.87 14.53 -44.48
CA ALA A 179 -42.81 15.61 -43.49
C ALA A 179 -43.13 15.14 -42.06
N TYR A 180 -43.85 14.04 -41.92
CA TYR A 180 -44.12 13.37 -40.66
C TYR A 180 -43.84 11.89 -40.80
N ILE A 181 -42.93 11.37 -39.97
CA ILE A 181 -42.61 9.95 -39.88
C ILE A 181 -42.99 9.54 -38.46
N GLU A 182 -44.05 8.75 -38.34
CA GLU A 182 -44.46 8.19 -37.05
C GLU A 182 -43.56 7.00 -36.71
N CYS A 183 -42.79 7.10 -35.63
CA CYS A 183 -42.05 5.96 -35.08
C CYS A 183 -42.94 5.20 -34.09
N THR A 184 -43.89 4.42 -34.59
CA THR A 184 -44.72 3.56 -33.73
C THR A 184 -43.89 2.44 -33.13
N ALA A 185 -44.03 2.19 -31.83
CA ALA A 185 -43.44 1.02 -31.19
C ALA A 185 -43.96 -0.26 -31.87
N TYR A 186 -43.05 -1.07 -32.41
CA TYR A 186 -43.38 -2.39 -32.92
C TYR A 186 -42.87 -3.46 -31.93
N PRO A 187 -43.65 -4.51 -31.66
CA PRO A 187 -43.18 -5.61 -30.82
C PRO A 187 -42.17 -6.43 -31.63
N ASP A 188 -40.89 -6.09 -31.51
CA ASP A 188 -39.82 -6.94 -32.03
C ASP A 188 -39.81 -8.25 -31.22
N LYS A 189 -39.78 -9.39 -31.89
CA LYS A 189 -39.70 -10.70 -31.21
C LYS A 189 -38.26 -11.10 -30.94
N ASN A 190 -37.29 -10.39 -31.52
CA ASN A 190 -35.86 -10.70 -31.47
C ASN A 190 -35.05 -9.62 -30.74
N PHE A 191 -35.65 -8.87 -29.80
CA PHE A 191 -34.85 -8.01 -28.94
C PHE A 191 -34.45 -8.78 -27.67
N THR A 192 -33.15 -8.77 -27.38
CA THR A 192 -32.62 -9.25 -26.10
C THR A 192 -32.40 -8.01 -25.24
N LEU A 193 -33.40 -7.60 -24.44
CA LEU A 193 -33.19 -6.53 -23.46
C LEU A 193 -32.32 -7.09 -22.33
N LYS A 194 -31.01 -6.78 -22.37
CA LYS A 194 -30.14 -6.97 -21.21
C LYS A 194 -30.42 -5.83 -20.24
N GLN A 195 -31.25 -6.09 -19.24
CA GLN A 195 -31.41 -5.17 -18.12
C GLN A 195 -30.13 -5.21 -17.28
N LEU A 196 -29.36 -4.13 -17.34
CA LEU A 196 -28.17 -3.94 -16.51
C LEU A 196 -28.49 -2.80 -15.55
N GLU A 197 -28.48 -3.10 -14.25
CA GLU A 197 -28.57 -2.10 -13.20
C GLU A 197 -27.20 -1.44 -13.08
N ARG A 198 -27.16 -0.12 -13.18
CA ARG A 198 -25.92 0.66 -13.09
C ARG A 198 -26.15 1.79 -12.10
N ASP A 199 -25.41 1.76 -11.00
CA ASP A 199 -25.39 2.86 -10.05
C ASP A 199 -24.52 3.99 -10.62
N VAL A 200 -25.15 5.10 -11.02
CA VAL A 200 -24.45 6.26 -11.59
C VAL A 200 -24.78 7.47 -10.74
N GLY A 201 -23.78 7.95 -10.00
CA GLY A 201 -23.85 9.25 -9.35
C GLY A 201 -23.82 10.37 -10.39
N MET A 202 -24.97 10.98 -10.67
CA MET A 202 -25.04 12.17 -11.53
C MET A 202 -24.84 13.43 -10.69
N GLN A 203 -23.69 14.06 -10.79
CA GLN A 203 -23.49 15.40 -10.23
C GLN A 203 -23.93 16.44 -11.28
N VAL A 204 -25.15 16.97 -11.14
CA VAL A 204 -25.64 18.07 -11.98
C VAL A 204 -24.96 19.36 -11.53
N VAL A 205 -23.75 19.60 -12.03
CA VAL A 205 -23.14 20.92 -11.97
C VAL A 205 -23.47 21.63 -13.27
N PRO A 206 -24.30 22.70 -13.27
CA PRO A 206 -24.51 23.49 -14.47
C PRO A 206 -23.16 24.07 -14.91
N LYS A 207 -22.64 23.60 -16.05
CA LYS A 207 -21.48 24.22 -16.69
C LYS A 207 -21.94 25.53 -17.31
N ILE A 208 -21.92 26.60 -16.51
CA ILE A 208 -22.16 27.95 -16.99
C ILE A 208 -20.91 28.36 -17.77
N LYS A 209 -21.02 28.46 -19.09
CA LYS A 209 -20.02 29.13 -19.93
C LYS A 209 -20.46 30.59 -20.07
N ASP A 210 -19.77 31.50 -19.39
CA ASP A 210 -20.03 32.95 -19.47
C ASP A 210 -19.54 33.60 -20.77
N THR A 211 -19.09 32.82 -21.77
CA THR A 211 -18.50 33.35 -23.00
C THR A 211 -19.19 32.80 -24.25
N SER A 212 -20.45 33.18 -24.43
CA SER A 212 -20.97 33.45 -25.77
C SER A 212 -22.17 34.40 -25.71
N THR A 213 -21.94 35.65 -26.10
CA THR A 213 -23.02 36.55 -26.48
C THR A 213 -23.62 36.06 -27.79
N GLN A 214 -24.92 35.79 -27.77
CA GLN A 214 -25.74 35.57 -28.96
C GLN A 214 -25.74 36.88 -29.78
N THR A 215 -24.85 36.95 -30.77
CA THR A 215 -24.81 37.91 -31.91
C THR A 215 -25.05 39.40 -31.62
N ARG A 216 -24.04 40.24 -31.91
CA ARG A 216 -24.30 41.65 -32.27
C ARG A 216 -24.96 41.69 -33.64
N TRP A 217 -26.15 42.28 -33.67
CA TRP A 217 -26.88 42.73 -34.86
C TRP A 217 -26.17 43.93 -35.51
#